data_AF-A0A4R0NVK6-F1
#
_entry.id   AF-A0A4R0NVK6-F1
#
_cell.length_a   1.000
_cell.length_b   1.000
_cell.length_c   1.000
_cell.angle_alpha   90.00
_cell.angle_beta   90.00
_cell.angle_gamma   90.00
#
_symmetry.space_group_name_H-M   'P 1'
#
loop_
_entity.id
_entity.type
_entity.pdbx_description
1 polymer ?
#
loop_
_entity_poly.entity_id
_entity_poly.type
_entity_poly.pdbx_seq_one_letter_code
_entity_poly.pdbx_strand_id
1 'polypeptide(L)'
;MPDADSDISLIENVTALYHDGRDYLTHELAYQKTRAAYAGKSVGSIAGLGVAAGVVALLAAIGLTVGAILSLATLIGPLAATLVVVVALLVVAAVLGMMARSKAMTMVRVLKGEDE
;
A
#
# COMPACT_ATOMS: atom_id res chain seq x y z
N MET A 1 8.49 9.08 -67.26
CA MET A 1 7.57 9.99 -66.56
C MET A 1 7.54 9.47 -65.13
N PRO A 2 8.11 10.17 -64.14
CA PRO A 2 8.20 9.65 -62.78
C PRO A 2 6.80 9.38 -62.23
N ASP A 3 6.62 8.20 -61.66
CA ASP A 3 5.33 7.59 -61.33
C ASP A 3 4.71 8.24 -60.08
N ALA A 4 3.83 9.22 -60.29
CA ALA A 4 3.07 9.89 -59.23
C ALA A 4 2.30 8.93 -58.31
N ASP A 5 2.01 7.70 -58.77
CA ASP A 5 1.36 6.64 -58.00
C ASP A 5 2.24 6.09 -56.86
N SER A 6 3.57 6.14 -57.00
CA SER A 6 4.50 5.61 -55.99
C SER A 6 4.65 6.53 -54.78
N ASP A 7 4.69 7.85 -55.00
CA ASP A 7 4.72 8.84 -53.93
C ASP A 7 3.42 8.82 -53.11
N ILE A 8 2.26 8.64 -53.77
CA ILE A 8 0.96 8.49 -53.11
C ILE A 8 0.96 7.22 -52.22
N SER A 9 1.49 6.10 -52.72
CA SER A 9 1.57 4.84 -51.97
C SER A 9 2.47 4.91 -50.73
N LEU A 10 3.60 5.62 -50.79
CA LEU A 10 4.50 5.79 -49.64
C LEU A 10 3.87 6.68 -48.56
N ILE A 11 3.18 7.74 -48.96
CA ILE A 11 2.45 8.61 -48.05
C ILE A 11 1.33 7.83 -47.35
N GLU A 12 0.63 6.95 -48.07
CA GLU A 12 -0.43 6.11 -47.53
C GLU A 12 0.11 5.08 -46.52
N ASN A 13 1.27 4.47 -46.79
CA ASN A 13 1.93 3.54 -45.87
C ASN A 13 2.41 4.22 -44.58
N VAL A 14 2.99 5.42 -44.68
CA VAL A 14 3.41 6.19 -43.49
C VAL A 14 2.19 6.60 -42.65
N THR A 15 1.10 6.99 -43.32
CA THR A 15 -0.16 7.34 -42.66
C THR A 15 -0.77 6.12 -41.97
N ALA A 16 -0.73 4.94 -42.60
CA ALA A 16 -1.18 3.68 -42.01
C ALA A 16 -0.34 3.27 -40.78
N LEU A 17 1.00 3.35 -40.86
CA LEU A 17 1.87 3.06 -39.71
C LEU A 17 1.70 4.06 -38.55
N TYR A 18 1.42 5.32 -38.88
CA TYR A 18 1.10 6.34 -37.87
C TYR A 18 -0.22 6.04 -37.17
N HIS A 19 -1.25 5.64 -37.91
CA HIS A 19 -2.54 5.25 -37.35
C HIS A 19 -2.43 3.98 -36.50
N ASP A 20 -1.74 2.93 -36.99
CA ASP A 20 -1.53 1.69 -36.23
C ASP A 20 -0.71 1.92 -34.96
N GLY A 21 0.36 2.73 -35.04
CA GLY A 21 1.16 3.08 -33.87
C GLY A 21 0.37 3.87 -32.83
N ARG A 22 -0.48 4.80 -33.27
CA ARG A 22 -1.38 5.57 -32.39
C ARG A 22 -2.41 4.65 -31.75
N ASP A 23 -3.00 3.73 -32.49
CA ASP A 23 -4.04 2.83 -31.99
C ASP A 23 -3.44 1.82 -30.99
N TYR A 24 -2.26 1.28 -31.26
CA TYR A 24 -1.50 0.43 -30.32
C TYR A 24 -1.19 1.15 -28.99
N LEU A 25 -0.70 2.39 -29.06
CA LEU A 25 -0.44 3.20 -27.87
C LEU A 25 -1.71 3.49 -27.07
N THR A 26 -2.83 3.78 -27.75
CA THR A 26 -4.11 3.99 -27.05
C THR A 26 -4.62 2.74 -26.35
N HIS A 27 -4.35 1.55 -26.90
CA HIS A 27 -4.71 0.29 -26.28
C HIS A 27 -3.88 -0.01 -25.02
N GLU A 28 -2.56 0.22 -25.07
CA GLU A 28 -1.71 -0.01 -23.90
C GLU A 28 -2.00 1.01 -22.78
N LEU A 29 -2.27 2.27 -23.13
CA LEU A 29 -2.69 3.29 -22.18
C LEU A 29 -4.04 2.95 -21.52
N ALA A 30 -5.00 2.44 -22.29
CA ALA A 30 -6.29 2.00 -21.75
C ALA A 30 -6.14 0.79 -20.82
N TYR A 31 -5.25 -0.15 -21.16
CA TYR A 31 -4.92 -1.30 -20.32
C TYR A 31 -4.29 -0.87 -18.98
N GLN A 32 -3.26 -0.02 -19.02
CA GLN A 32 -2.61 0.48 -17.81
C GLN A 32 -3.53 1.36 -16.97
N LYS A 33 -4.39 2.18 -17.59
CA LYS A 33 -5.41 2.96 -16.89
C LYS A 33 -6.41 2.07 -16.17
N THR A 34 -6.81 0.95 -16.78
CA THR A 34 -7.72 -0.03 -16.17
C THR A 34 -7.04 -0.76 -15.00
N ARG A 35 -5.77 -1.17 -15.17
CA ARG A 35 -4.98 -1.78 -14.10
C ARG A 35 -4.76 -0.83 -12.92
N ALA A 36 -4.46 0.45 -13.19
CA ALA A 36 -4.33 1.49 -12.19
C ALA A 36 -5.66 1.81 -11.48
N ALA A 37 -6.77 1.85 -12.21
CA ALA A 37 -8.10 2.06 -11.64
C ALA A 37 -8.55 0.88 -10.76
N TYR A 38 -8.27 -0.36 -11.18
CA TYR A 38 -8.56 -1.56 -10.40
C TYR A 38 -7.69 -1.65 -9.15
N ALA A 39 -6.40 -1.33 -9.25
CA ALA A 39 -5.49 -1.19 -8.12
C ALA A 39 -5.96 -0.08 -7.16
N GLY A 40 -6.39 1.08 -7.66
CA GLY A 40 -6.91 2.17 -6.83
C GLY A 40 -8.19 1.81 -6.07
N LYS A 41 -9.12 1.08 -6.71
CA LYS A 41 -10.39 0.67 -6.07
C LYS A 41 -10.17 -0.38 -4.97
N SER A 42 -9.25 -1.31 -5.18
CA SER A 42 -8.88 -2.31 -4.17
C SER A 42 -8.12 -1.67 -3.00
N VAL A 43 -7.25 -0.69 -3.24
CA VAL A 43 -6.58 0.10 -2.19
C VAL A 43 -7.59 0.80 -1.27
N GLY A 44 -8.66 1.38 -1.81
CA GLY A 44 -9.69 2.03 -1.00
C GLY A 44 -10.43 1.07 -0.05
N SER A 45 -10.79 -0.12 -0.53
CA SER A 45 -11.46 -1.14 0.29
C SER A 45 -10.54 -1.72 1.36
N ILE A 46 -9.27 -1.98 1.02
CA ILE A 46 -8.25 -2.48 1.96
C ILE A 46 -7.97 -1.42 3.03
N ALA A 47 -7.88 -0.14 2.65
CA ALA A 47 -7.69 0.96 3.59
C ALA A 47 -8.86 1.07 4.58
N GLY A 48 -10.10 1.00 4.09
CA GLY A 48 -11.28 1.03 4.95
C GLY A 48 -11.34 -0.12 5.96
N LEU A 49 -11.09 -1.35 5.50
CA LEU A 49 -11.00 -2.52 6.39
C LEU A 49 -9.83 -2.41 7.38
N GLY A 50 -8.68 -1.88 6.95
CA GLY A 50 -7.53 -1.63 7.80
C GLY A 50 -7.83 -0.62 8.92
N VAL A 51 -8.54 0.47 8.61
CA VAL A 51 -8.99 1.44 9.62
C VAL A 51 -9.96 0.79 10.60
N ALA A 52 -10.97 0.07 10.11
CA ALA A 52 -11.94 -0.61 10.98
C ALA A 52 -11.26 -1.63 11.91
N ALA A 53 -10.34 -2.45 11.38
CA ALA A 53 -9.55 -3.38 12.16
C ALA A 53 -8.68 -2.65 13.20
N GLY A 54 -8.06 -1.52 12.84
CA GLY A 54 -7.28 -0.69 13.76
C GLY A 54 -8.11 -0.15 14.92
N VAL A 55 -9.33 0.34 14.65
CA VAL A 55 -10.25 0.80 15.70
C VAL A 55 -10.65 -0.33 16.64
N VAL A 56 -11.02 -1.50 16.09
CA VAL A 56 -11.37 -2.67 16.92
C VAL A 56 -10.17 -3.13 17.76
N ALA A 57 -8.97 -3.17 17.19
CA ALA A 57 -7.74 -3.50 17.91
C ALA A 57 -7.45 -2.50 19.04
N LEU A 58 -7.71 -1.20 18.82
CA LEU A 58 -7.57 -0.17 19.86
C LEU A 58 -8.56 -0.40 21.01
N LEU A 59 -9.83 -0.68 20.71
CA LEU A 59 -10.83 -1.00 21.73
C LEU A 59 -10.44 -2.25 22.53
N ALA A 60 -9.95 -3.29 21.84
CA ALA A 60 -9.44 -4.50 22.48
C ALA A 60 -8.22 -4.21 23.37
N ALA A 61 -7.29 -3.35 22.94
CA ALA A 61 -6.11 -2.97 23.72
C ALA A 61 -6.50 -2.21 25.00
N ILE A 62 -7.49 -1.33 24.94
CA ILE A 62 -8.04 -0.66 26.12
C ILE A 62 -8.65 -1.69 27.08
N GLY A 63 -9.51 -2.58 26.57
CA GLY A 63 -10.13 -3.64 27.37
C GLY A 63 -9.11 -4.57 28.02
N LEU A 64 -8.07 -4.97 27.28
CA LEU A 64 -6.95 -5.77 27.78
C LEU A 64 -6.19 -5.04 28.88
N THR A 65 -5.91 -3.75 28.70
CA THR A 65 -5.22 -2.93 29.70
C THR A 65 -6.02 -2.83 30.99
N VAL A 66 -7.31 -2.51 30.90
CA VAL A 66 -8.20 -2.41 32.07
C VAL A 66 -8.33 -3.77 32.76
N GLY A 67 -8.58 -4.84 32.01
CA GLY A 67 -8.71 -6.20 32.56
C GLY A 67 -7.43 -6.69 33.23
N ALA A 68 -6.27 -6.46 32.62
CA ALA A 68 -4.98 -6.82 33.20
C ALA A 68 -4.69 -6.05 34.50
N ILE A 69 -4.94 -4.73 34.53
CA ILE A 69 -4.75 -3.92 35.73
C ILE A 69 -5.69 -4.41 36.84
N LEU A 70 -6.98 -4.62 36.56
CA LEU A 70 -7.94 -5.08 37.57
C LEU A 70 -7.57 -6.46 38.12
N SER A 71 -7.14 -7.37 37.25
CA SER A 71 -6.69 -8.70 37.67
C SER A 71 -5.45 -8.60 38.56
N LEU A 72 -4.41 -7.90 38.11
CA LEU A 72 -3.12 -7.83 38.80
C LEU A 72 -3.17 -6.97 40.08
N ALA A 73 -4.06 -5.97 40.11
CA ALA A 73 -4.26 -5.13 41.29
C ALA A 73 -4.70 -5.94 42.52
N THR A 74 -5.39 -7.07 42.32
CA THR A 74 -5.79 -7.96 43.43
C THR A 74 -4.61 -8.73 44.05
N LEU A 75 -3.49 -8.85 43.34
CA LEU A 75 -2.29 -9.56 43.82
C LEU A 75 -1.21 -8.61 44.37
N ILE A 76 -0.93 -7.52 43.68
CA ILE A 76 0.21 -6.64 43.97
C ILE A 76 -0.18 -5.18 44.27
N GLY A 77 -1.47 -4.88 44.31
CA GLY A 77 -2.00 -3.55 44.50
C GLY A 77 -2.06 -2.72 43.20
N PRO A 78 -2.87 -1.66 43.17
CA PRO A 78 -3.20 -0.93 41.94
C PRO A 78 -2.02 -0.19 41.32
N LEU A 79 -1.15 0.44 42.13
CA LEU A 79 0.01 1.19 41.61
C LEU A 79 1.09 0.28 41.01
N ALA A 80 1.36 -0.87 41.63
CA ALA A 80 2.32 -1.82 41.08
C ALA A 80 1.76 -2.48 39.80
N ALA A 81 0.47 -2.80 39.79
CA ALA A 81 -0.20 -3.36 38.62
C ALA A 81 -0.14 -2.43 37.41
N THR A 82 -0.46 -1.15 37.56
CA THR A 82 -0.40 -0.18 36.46
C THR A 82 1.02 -0.05 35.90
N LEU A 83 2.03 0.01 36.78
CA LEU A 83 3.42 0.14 36.35
C LEU A 83 3.89 -1.09 35.56
N VAL A 84 3.55 -2.30 36.02
CA VAL A 84 3.88 -3.55 35.31
C VAL A 84 3.22 -3.58 33.93
N VAL A 85 1.93 -3.26 33.84
CA VAL A 85 1.19 -3.31 32.57
C VAL A 85 1.73 -2.27 31.58
N VAL A 86 2.03 -1.05 32.02
CA VAL A 86 2.60 0.00 31.16
C VAL A 86 3.96 -0.42 30.62
N VAL A 87 4.86 -0.93 31.48
CA VAL A 87 6.18 -1.39 31.03
C VAL A 87 6.04 -2.54 30.03
N ALA A 88 5.17 -3.51 30.27
CA ALA A 88 4.92 -4.60 29.35
C ALA A 88 4.42 -4.11 27.98
N LEU A 89 3.46 -3.17 27.96
CA LEU A 89 2.95 -2.59 26.71
C LEU A 89 4.00 -1.77 25.97
N LEU A 90 4.87 -1.04 26.67
CA LEU A 90 5.96 -0.30 26.05
C LEU A 90 6.98 -1.23 25.37
N VAL A 91 7.28 -2.38 25.98
CA VAL A 91 8.13 -3.41 25.35
C VAL A 91 7.49 -3.94 24.07
N VAL A 92 6.20 -4.29 24.13
CA VAL A 92 5.45 -4.75 22.93
C VAL A 92 5.43 -3.67 21.84
N ALA A 93 5.16 -2.42 22.20
CA ALA A 93 5.13 -1.29 21.28
C ALA A 93 6.51 -1.05 20.63
N ALA A 94 7.59 -1.16 21.41
CA ALA A 94 8.95 -1.03 20.88
C ALA A 94 9.26 -2.13 19.85
N VAL A 95 8.92 -3.39 20.15
CA VAL A 95 9.11 -4.52 19.21
C VAL A 95 8.31 -4.31 17.93
N LEU A 96 7.02 -3.99 18.03
CA LEU A 96 6.17 -3.73 16.87
C LEU A 96 6.67 -2.52 16.05
N GLY A 97 7.11 -1.45 16.72
CA GLY A 97 7.68 -0.27 16.07
C GLY A 97 8.96 -0.59 15.29
N MET A 98 9.84 -1.42 15.84
CA MET A 98 11.04 -1.89 15.13
C MET A 98 10.69 -2.73 13.90
N MET A 99 9.73 -3.65 14.02
CA MET A 99 9.27 -4.49 12.90
C MET A 99 8.64 -3.65 11.79
N ALA A 100 7.79 -2.68 12.15
CA ALA A 100 7.15 -1.77 11.20
C ALA A 100 8.20 -0.91 10.49
N ARG A 101 9.17 -0.35 11.23
CA ARG A 101 10.27 0.43 10.66
C ARG A 101 11.10 -0.40 9.67
N SER A 102 11.42 -1.65 10.00
CA SER A 102 12.16 -2.54 9.09
C SER A 102 11.41 -2.72 7.76
N LYS A 103 10.11 -3.00 7.80
CA LYS A 103 9.29 -3.19 6.59
C LYS A 103 9.15 -1.91 5.77
N ALA A 104 8.96 -0.78 6.44
CA ALA A 104 8.88 0.52 5.78
C ALA A 104 10.19 0.88 5.07
N MET A 105 11.34 0.66 5.70
CA MET A 105 12.65 0.91 5.09
C MET A 105 12.89 0.02 3.87
N THR A 106 12.51 -1.25 3.90
CA THR A 106 12.57 -2.13 2.72
C THR A 106 11.73 -1.58 1.57
N MET A 107 10.49 -1.17 1.83
CA MET A 107 9.65 -0.55 0.79
C MET A 107 10.26 0.72 0.21
N VAL A 108 10.85 1.58 1.05
CA VAL A 108 11.49 2.81 0.59
C VAL A 108 12.73 2.53 -0.27
N ARG A 109 13.53 1.50 0.05
CA ARG A 109 14.70 1.09 -0.75
C ARG A 109 14.31 0.58 -2.14
N VAL A 110 13.31 -0.29 -2.21
CA VAL A 110 12.75 -0.80 -3.47
C VAL A 110 12.25 0.35 -4.35
N LEU A 111 11.57 1.34 -3.76
CA LEU A 111 11.08 2.52 -4.48
C LEU A 111 12.21 3.45 -4.97
N LYS A 112 13.35 3.47 -4.28
CA LYS A 112 14.51 4.28 -4.67
C LYS A 112 15.42 3.59 -5.70
N GLY A 113 15.16 2.32 -6.03
CA GLY A 113 16.02 1.56 -6.93
C GLY A 113 17.40 1.25 -6.35
N GLU A 114 17.56 1.28 -5.03
CA GLU A 114 18.83 0.97 -4.34
C GLU A 114 19.10 -0.55 -4.27
N ASP A 115 18.21 -1.37 -4.85
CA ASP A 115 18.27 -2.84 -4.88
C ASP A 115 18.64 -3.40 -6.30
N GLU A 116 19.15 -2.55 -7.21
CA GLU A 116 19.85 -2.97 -8.45
C GLU A 116 21.38 -2.75 -8.36
#